data_AF-A0A9D2QB62-F1
#
_entry.id   AF-A0A9D2QB62-F1
#
_cell.length_a   1.000
_cell.length_b   1.000
_cell.length_c   1.000
_cell.angle_alpha   90.00
_cell.angle_beta   90.00
_cell.angle_gamma   90.00
#
_symmetry.space_group_name_H-M   'P 1'
#
loop_
_entity.id
_entity.type
_entity.pdbx_description
1 polymer ?
#
loop_
_entity_poly.entity_id
_entity_poly.type
_entity_poly.pdbx_seq_one_letter_code
_entity_poly.pdbx_strand_id
1 'polypeptide(L)'
;MADDRPQLSHSAVNHTTSRRITARGHLVALLILTVVSLVLVRALGVVGVLLACAVVVVGTALVLRRDSVHELESLRNSVALSSTDVSVVLDDWETFRRSHAPEHVRDREVHRPTLLDPASEVSSVRRFHSAADACEQFLNELPDRARELTDVSSLTALLTETDQRAVALSSMWERARRDAAEARRG
;
A
#
# COMPACT_ATOMS: atom_id res chain seq x y z
N MET A 1 6.87 -22.46 -47.48
CA MET A 1 5.58 -22.09 -46.88
C MET A 1 5.68 -22.27 -45.38
N ALA A 2 6.13 -21.22 -44.69
CA ALA A 2 5.91 -20.91 -43.27
C ALA A 2 6.54 -19.53 -43.06
N ASP A 3 5.66 -18.57 -42.82
CA ASP A 3 5.91 -17.13 -42.67
C ASP A 3 6.53 -16.87 -41.29
N ASP A 4 7.73 -16.32 -41.27
CA ASP A 4 8.44 -15.91 -40.06
C ASP A 4 8.19 -14.42 -39.85
N ARG A 5 7.27 -14.08 -38.95
CA ARG A 5 7.01 -12.70 -38.52
C ARG A 5 7.23 -12.56 -37.01
N PRO A 6 8.06 -11.61 -36.57
CA PRO A 6 8.31 -11.37 -35.15
C PRO A 6 7.13 -10.65 -34.47
N GLN A 7 6.63 -11.26 -33.40
CA GLN A 7 5.68 -10.70 -32.45
C GLN A 7 6.36 -9.65 -31.56
N LEU A 8 6.44 -8.42 -32.05
CA LEU A 8 6.78 -7.24 -31.24
C LEU A 8 5.80 -6.11 -31.61
N SER A 9 4.80 -5.81 -30.76
CA SER A 9 4.21 -4.45 -30.68
C SER A 9 3.04 -4.24 -29.69
N HIS A 10 2.53 -5.22 -28.93
CA HIS A 10 1.25 -4.97 -28.24
C HIS A 10 1.28 -4.35 -26.82
N SER A 11 2.45 -4.20 -26.18
CA SER A 11 2.51 -3.74 -24.77
C SER A 11 3.05 -2.33 -24.54
N ALA A 12 3.55 -1.63 -25.57
CA ALA A 12 4.16 -0.30 -25.42
C ALA A 12 3.19 0.88 -25.64
N VAL A 13 1.97 0.62 -26.13
CA VAL A 13 1.02 1.68 -26.54
C VAL A 13 0.18 2.22 -25.37
N ASN A 14 0.03 1.47 -24.27
CA ASN A 14 -0.91 1.86 -23.21
C ASN A 14 -0.36 2.86 -22.18
N HIS A 15 0.96 2.93 -21.96
CA HIS A 15 1.55 3.86 -20.99
C HIS A 15 1.74 5.29 -21.52
N THR A 16 1.83 5.49 -22.84
CA THR A 16 2.10 6.83 -23.41
C THR A 16 0.84 7.67 -23.59
N THR A 17 -0.33 7.04 -23.62
CA THR A 17 -1.61 7.74 -23.85
C THR A 17 -2.09 8.48 -22.61
N SER A 18 -1.87 7.92 -21.41
CA SER A 18 -2.30 8.53 -20.15
C SER A 18 -1.58 9.85 -19.85
N ARG A 19 -0.26 9.93 -20.10
CA ARG A 19 0.53 11.17 -19.93
C ARG A 19 0.13 12.31 -20.87
N ARG A 20 -0.34 12.00 -22.09
CA ARG A 20 -0.71 13.05 -23.07
C ARG A 20 -2.04 13.70 -22.75
N ILE A 21 -2.95 13.00 -22.08
CA ILE A 21 -4.29 13.52 -21.75
C ILE A 21 -4.20 14.49 -20.57
N THR A 22 -3.43 14.17 -19.53
CA THR A 22 -3.15 15.10 -18.42
C THR A 22 -2.34 16.31 -18.88
N ALA A 23 -1.26 16.11 -19.65
CA ALA A 23 -0.46 17.23 -20.17
C ALA A 23 -1.29 18.20 -21.03
N ARG A 24 -2.19 17.70 -21.88
CA ARG A 24 -3.12 18.55 -22.65
C ARG A 24 -4.10 19.29 -21.75
N GLY A 25 -4.62 18.64 -20.70
CA GLY A 25 -5.49 19.29 -19.71
C GLY A 25 -4.79 20.46 -18.99
N HIS A 26 -3.53 20.27 -18.57
CA HIS A 26 -2.74 21.32 -17.94
C HIS A 26 -2.41 22.47 -18.90
N LEU A 27 -2.09 22.18 -20.17
CA LEU A 27 -1.84 23.21 -21.18
C LEU A 27 -3.11 24.02 -21.50
N VAL A 28 -4.27 23.36 -21.61
CA VAL A 28 -5.55 24.03 -21.81
C VAL A 28 -5.91 24.89 -20.61
N ALA A 29 -5.73 24.39 -19.38
CA ALA A 29 -5.99 25.14 -18.16
C ALA A 29 -5.07 26.37 -18.04
N LEU A 30 -3.77 26.23 -18.33
CA LEU A 30 -2.81 27.34 -18.35
C LEU A 30 -3.15 28.38 -19.42
N LEU A 31 -3.59 27.93 -20.60
CA LEU A 31 -3.97 28.80 -21.71
C LEU A 31 -5.26 29.59 -21.38
N ILE A 32 -6.25 28.94 -20.76
CA ILE A 32 -7.44 29.63 -20.26
C ILE A 32 -7.07 30.64 -19.17
N LEU A 33 -6.22 30.26 -18.22
CA LEU A 33 -5.74 31.14 -17.14
C LEU A 33 -5.05 32.40 -17.70
N THR A 34 -4.17 32.22 -18.69
CA THR A 34 -3.45 33.32 -19.35
C THR A 34 -4.38 34.20 -20.17
N VAL A 35 -5.32 33.62 -20.92
CA VAL A 35 -6.30 34.39 -21.71
C VAL A 35 -7.23 35.20 -20.80
N VAL A 36 -7.75 34.60 -19.74
CA VAL A 36 -8.60 35.28 -18.74
C VAL A 36 -7.84 36.42 -18.07
N SER A 37 -6.60 36.16 -17.64
CA SER A 37 -5.69 37.16 -17.08
C SER A 37 -5.46 38.35 -18.04
N LEU A 38 -5.18 38.07 -19.31
CA LEU A 38 -4.93 39.09 -20.34
C LEU A 38 -6.18 39.93 -20.65
N VAL A 39 -7.35 39.30 -20.70
CA VAL A 39 -8.65 39.98 -20.90
C VAL A 39 -8.96 40.91 -19.72
N LEU A 40 -8.70 40.47 -18.47
CA LEU A 40 -8.93 41.29 -17.29
C LEU A 40 -8.00 42.52 -17.23
N VAL A 41 -6.71 42.34 -17.55
CA VAL A 41 -5.74 43.45 -17.60
C VAL A 41 -6.14 44.49 -18.66
N ARG A 42 -6.62 44.05 -19.83
CA ARG A 42 -7.06 44.96 -20.90
C ARG A 42 -8.38 45.67 -20.60
N ALA A 43 -9.31 45.02 -19.90
CA ALA A 43 -10.64 45.57 -19.65
C ALA A 43 -10.69 46.53 -18.45
N LEU A 44 -9.85 46.34 -17.42
CA LEU A 44 -10.00 47.01 -16.11
C LEU A 44 -8.76 47.82 -15.63
N GLY A 45 -7.66 47.84 -16.39
CA GLY A 45 -6.43 48.52 -15.97
C GLY A 45 -5.78 47.87 -14.74
N VAL A 46 -5.43 48.67 -13.72
CA VAL A 46 -4.70 48.21 -12.50
C VAL A 46 -5.47 47.15 -11.71
N VAL A 47 -6.80 47.21 -11.69
CA VAL A 47 -7.65 46.23 -10.99
C VAL A 47 -7.61 44.86 -11.68
N GLY A 48 -7.43 44.84 -13.00
CA GLY A 48 -7.28 43.61 -13.78
C GLY A 48 -5.99 42.85 -13.45
N VAL A 49 -4.89 43.58 -13.18
CA VAL A 49 -3.60 42.99 -12.76
C VAL A 49 -3.72 42.32 -11.39
N LEU A 50 -4.44 42.94 -10.46
CA LEU A 50 -4.68 42.35 -9.13
C LEU A 50 -5.48 41.05 -9.21
N LEU A 51 -6.52 41.02 -10.05
CA LEU A 51 -7.34 39.83 -10.26
C LEU A 51 -6.57 38.71 -10.98
N ALA A 52 -5.77 39.06 -11.99
CA ALA A 52 -4.85 38.13 -12.65
C ALA A 52 -3.88 37.48 -11.66
N CYS A 53 -3.27 38.28 -10.78
CA CYS A 53 -2.38 37.81 -9.74
C CYS A 53 -3.11 36.85 -8.76
N ALA A 54 -4.31 37.21 -8.33
CA ALA A 54 -5.13 36.36 -7.46
C ALA A 54 -5.46 35.00 -8.11
N VAL A 55 -5.82 35.00 -9.40
CA VAL A 55 -6.12 33.78 -10.15
C VAL A 55 -4.89 32.88 -10.30
N VAL A 56 -3.70 33.45 -10.54
CA VAL A 56 -2.45 32.68 -10.60
C VAL A 56 -2.10 32.11 -9.21
N VAL A 57 -2.22 32.91 -8.15
CA VAL A 57 -1.94 32.44 -6.77
C VAL A 57 -2.87 31.30 -6.37
N VAL A 58 -4.18 31.47 -6.61
CA VAL A 58 -5.18 30.43 -6.31
C VAL A 58 -4.96 29.20 -7.20
N GLY A 59 -4.71 29.39 -8.49
CA GLY A 59 -4.45 28.30 -9.44
C GLY A 59 -3.24 27.46 -9.04
N THR A 60 -2.11 28.11 -8.75
CA THR A 60 -0.89 27.43 -8.28
C THR A 60 -1.11 26.74 -6.93
N ALA A 61 -1.79 27.39 -5.99
CA ALA A 61 -2.12 26.78 -4.69
C ALA A 61 -3.01 25.54 -4.82
N LEU A 62 -3.98 25.55 -5.74
CA LEU A 62 -4.83 24.39 -6.01
C LEU A 62 -4.07 23.23 -6.66
N VAL A 63 -3.16 23.52 -7.60
CA VAL A 63 -2.32 22.47 -8.22
C VAL A 63 -1.41 21.82 -7.18
N LEU A 64 -0.70 22.62 -6.38
CA LEU A 64 0.18 22.10 -5.33
C LEU A 64 -0.58 21.23 -4.31
N ARG A 65 -1.76 21.68 -3.88
CA ARG A 65 -2.62 20.91 -2.98
C ARG A 65 -3.09 19.59 -3.61
N ARG A 66 -3.45 19.62 -4.90
CA ARG A 66 -3.93 18.43 -5.61
C ARG A 66 -2.84 17.37 -5.73
N ASP A 67 -1.60 17.76 -6.03
CA ASP A 67 -0.48 16.83 -6.13
C ASP A 67 -0.22 16.14 -4.78
N SER A 68 -0.25 16.89 -3.67
CA SER A 68 -0.14 16.31 -2.32
C SER A 68 -1.27 15.35 -1.98
N VAL A 69 -2.52 15.66 -2.38
CA VAL A 69 -3.67 14.77 -2.14
C VAL A 69 -3.52 13.46 -2.92
N HIS A 70 -3.11 13.52 -4.18
CA HIS A 70 -2.88 12.31 -4.99
C HIS A 70 -1.71 11.48 -4.45
N GLU A 71 -0.64 12.12 -3.98
CA GLU A 71 0.50 11.42 -3.36
C GLU A 71 0.07 10.69 -2.07
N LEU A 72 -0.70 11.35 -1.21
CA LEU A 72 -1.25 10.75 0.01
C LEU A 72 -2.20 9.58 -0.31
N GLU A 73 -3.07 9.72 -1.31
CA GLU A 73 -3.97 8.65 -1.75
C GLU A 73 -3.21 7.44 -2.31
N SER A 74 -2.18 7.69 -3.14
CA SER A 74 -1.32 6.63 -3.65
C SER A 74 -0.60 5.89 -2.52
N LEU A 75 -0.07 6.61 -1.53
CA LEU A 75 0.60 5.99 -0.37
C LEU A 75 -0.37 5.20 0.51
N ARG A 76 -1.61 5.66 0.70
CA ARG A 76 -2.64 4.91 1.43
C ARG A 76 -2.94 3.59 0.72
N ASN A 77 -3.02 3.60 -0.60
CA ASN A 77 -3.18 2.38 -1.40
C ASN A 77 -1.96 1.46 -1.25
N SER A 78 -0.74 2.00 -1.21
CA SER A 78 0.47 1.21 -0.95
C SER A 78 0.45 0.58 0.44
N VAL A 79 0.01 1.30 1.47
CA VAL A 79 -0.16 0.76 2.84
C VAL A 79 -1.20 -0.36 2.84
N ALA A 80 -2.35 -0.16 2.20
CA ALA A 80 -3.37 -1.20 2.08
C ALA A 80 -2.85 -2.45 1.37
N LEU A 81 -2.07 -2.29 0.30
CA LEU A 81 -1.46 -3.41 -0.41
C LEU A 81 -0.45 -4.15 0.47
N SER A 82 0.48 -3.43 1.12
CA SER A 82 1.48 -4.01 2.04
C SER A 82 0.83 -4.75 3.22
N SER A 83 -0.28 -4.23 3.74
CA SER A 83 -1.05 -4.91 4.80
C SER A 83 -1.58 -6.28 4.40
N THR A 84 -1.74 -6.52 3.09
CA THR A 84 -2.13 -7.83 2.56
C THR A 84 -1.07 -8.88 2.88
N ASP A 85 0.23 -8.54 2.86
CA ASP A 85 1.29 -9.49 3.17
C ASP A 85 1.24 -9.98 4.63
N VAL A 86 0.88 -9.09 5.56
CA VAL A 86 0.61 -9.47 6.96
C VAL A 86 -0.61 -10.39 7.04
N SER A 87 -1.69 -10.05 6.33
CA SER A 87 -2.93 -10.83 6.33
C SER A 87 -2.74 -12.25 5.79
N VAL A 88 -1.88 -12.43 4.79
CA VAL A 88 -1.57 -13.77 4.23
C VAL A 88 -0.97 -14.68 5.28
N VAL A 89 -0.02 -14.20 6.09
CA VAL A 89 0.59 -15.03 7.15
C VAL A 89 -0.42 -15.35 8.25
N LEU A 90 -1.30 -14.41 8.60
CA LEU A 90 -2.36 -14.63 9.58
C LEU A 90 -3.42 -15.60 9.06
N ASP A 91 -3.76 -15.55 7.78
CA ASP A 91 -4.70 -16.48 7.15
C ASP A 91 -4.11 -17.90 7.03
N ASP A 92 -2.83 -18.01 6.71
CA ASP A 92 -2.09 -19.29 6.77
C ASP A 92 -2.12 -19.89 8.19
N TRP A 93 -1.92 -19.05 9.20
CA TRP A 93 -1.99 -19.44 10.60
C TRP A 93 -3.40 -19.88 11.01
N GLU A 94 -4.41 -19.12 10.62
CA GLU A 94 -5.80 -19.41 10.92
C GLU A 94 -6.27 -20.68 10.21
N THR A 95 -5.88 -20.85 8.94
CA THR A 95 -6.09 -22.07 8.17
C THR A 95 -5.42 -23.25 8.87
N PHE A 96 -4.16 -23.11 9.30
CA PHE A 96 -3.50 -24.15 10.07
C PHE A 96 -4.26 -24.49 11.36
N ARG A 97 -4.84 -23.52 12.07
CA ARG A 97 -5.59 -23.73 13.32
C ARG A 97 -6.97 -24.34 13.15
N ARG A 98 -7.76 -23.84 12.20
CA ARG A 98 -9.20 -24.15 12.05
C ARG A 98 -9.52 -25.11 10.91
N SER A 99 -8.63 -25.30 9.92
CA SER A 99 -8.94 -26.15 8.77
C SER A 99 -9.19 -27.59 9.19
N HIS A 100 -10.25 -28.21 8.66
CA HIS A 100 -10.56 -29.63 8.87
C HIS A 100 -9.92 -30.55 7.83
N ALA A 101 -9.06 -30.01 6.94
CA ALA A 101 -8.42 -30.83 5.93
C ALA A 101 -7.50 -31.88 6.59
N PRO A 102 -7.48 -33.14 6.10
CA PRO A 102 -6.75 -34.24 6.73
C PRO A 102 -5.26 -33.94 6.98
N GLU A 103 -4.62 -33.22 6.07
CA GLU A 103 -3.23 -32.80 6.16
C GLU A 103 -2.99 -31.82 7.32
N HIS A 104 -3.87 -30.85 7.53
CA HIS A 104 -3.75 -29.87 8.62
C HIS A 104 -4.10 -30.49 9.97
N VAL A 105 -5.10 -31.36 10.02
CA VAL A 105 -5.43 -32.14 11.22
C VAL A 105 -4.24 -33.03 11.60
N ARG A 106 -3.65 -33.74 10.65
CA ARG A 106 -2.47 -34.60 10.89
C ARG A 106 -1.23 -33.79 11.26
N ASP A 107 -1.02 -32.60 10.69
CA ASP A 107 0.10 -31.74 11.07
C ASP A 107 -0.08 -31.23 12.50
N ARG A 108 -1.30 -30.78 12.87
CA ARG A 108 -1.65 -30.35 14.23
C ARG A 108 -1.57 -31.46 15.27
N GLU A 109 -2.16 -32.62 15.02
CA GLU A 109 -2.27 -33.67 16.03
C GLU A 109 -1.01 -34.53 16.12
N VAL A 110 -0.38 -34.80 14.98
CA VAL A 110 0.72 -35.76 14.91
C VAL A 110 2.06 -35.06 14.80
N HIS A 111 2.22 -34.05 13.94
CA HIS A 111 3.57 -33.57 13.58
C HIS A 111 4.06 -32.41 14.44
N ARG A 112 3.19 -31.45 14.77
CA ARG A 112 3.53 -30.20 15.46
C ARG A 112 2.42 -29.73 16.40
N PRO A 113 2.00 -30.55 17.39
CA PRO A 113 0.95 -30.17 18.34
C PRO A 113 1.32 -28.97 19.20
N THR A 114 2.61 -28.81 19.49
CA THR A 114 3.13 -27.69 20.27
C THR A 114 2.94 -26.33 19.61
N LEU A 115 2.68 -26.25 18.29
CA LEU A 115 2.36 -24.97 17.62
C LEU A 115 1.03 -24.38 18.11
N LEU A 116 0.06 -25.21 18.48
CA LEU A 116 -1.26 -24.74 18.93
C LEU A 116 -1.25 -24.27 20.37
N ASP A 117 -0.24 -24.64 21.15
CA ASP A 117 -0.13 -24.30 22.56
C ASP A 117 0.50 -22.90 22.73
N PRO A 118 -0.27 -21.88 23.17
CA PRO A 118 0.27 -20.55 23.40
C PRO A 118 1.26 -20.51 24.57
N ALA A 119 1.21 -21.50 25.48
CA ALA A 119 2.09 -21.64 26.62
C ALA A 119 3.25 -22.62 26.35
N SER A 120 3.45 -23.04 25.09
CA SER A 120 4.49 -23.98 24.67
C SER A 120 5.87 -23.62 25.23
N GLU A 121 6.64 -24.60 25.69
CA GLU A 121 8.02 -24.41 26.17
C GLU A 121 8.95 -23.85 25.07
N VAL A 122 8.59 -24.05 23.79
CA VAL A 122 9.32 -23.55 22.63
C VAL A 122 9.14 -22.03 22.51
N SER A 123 10.21 -21.28 22.78
CA SER A 123 10.17 -19.81 22.82
C SER A 123 9.74 -19.16 21.49
N SER A 124 10.11 -19.74 20.34
CA SER A 124 9.73 -19.21 19.03
C SER A 124 8.22 -19.33 18.77
N VAL A 125 7.59 -20.39 19.27
CA VAL A 125 6.13 -20.58 19.21
C VAL A 125 5.43 -19.49 20.02
N ARG A 126 5.78 -19.31 21.30
CA ARG A 126 5.15 -18.26 22.14
C ARG A 126 5.32 -16.87 21.54
N ARG A 127 6.51 -16.56 21.02
CA ARG A 127 6.78 -15.28 20.37
C ARG A 127 5.92 -15.08 19.12
N PHE A 128 5.74 -16.12 18.31
CA PHE A 128 4.86 -16.06 17.15
C PHE A 128 3.41 -15.78 17.55
N HIS A 129 2.85 -16.48 18.55
CA HIS A 129 1.49 -16.20 19.05
C HIS A 129 1.33 -14.74 19.48
N SER A 130 2.26 -14.22 20.30
CA SER A 130 2.21 -12.81 20.73
C SER A 130 2.33 -11.83 19.56
N ALA A 131 3.12 -12.16 18.53
CA ALA A 131 3.28 -11.33 17.35
C ALA A 131 2.05 -11.37 16.45
N ALA A 132 1.40 -12.54 16.31
CA ALA A 132 0.17 -12.71 15.55
C ALA A 132 -0.95 -11.86 16.16
N ASP A 133 -1.16 -11.95 17.48
CA ASP A 133 -2.18 -11.14 18.18
C ASP A 133 -1.93 -9.63 18.02
N ALA A 134 -0.66 -9.21 18.14
CA ALA A 134 -0.29 -7.80 17.95
C ALA A 134 -0.45 -7.33 16.49
N CYS A 135 -0.25 -8.22 15.51
CA CYS A 135 -0.46 -7.91 14.09
C CYS A 135 -1.95 -7.86 13.74
N GLU A 136 -2.79 -8.72 14.32
CA GLU A 136 -4.25 -8.66 14.17
C GLU A 136 -4.79 -7.30 14.67
N GLN A 137 -4.38 -6.89 15.88
CA GLN A 137 -4.76 -5.58 16.43
C GLN A 137 -4.29 -4.43 15.54
N PHE A 138 -3.04 -4.49 15.09
CA PHE A 138 -2.48 -3.50 14.18
C PHE A 138 -3.26 -3.40 12.87
N LEU A 139 -3.62 -4.52 12.24
CA LEU A 139 -4.40 -4.53 11.00
C LEU A 139 -5.81 -3.97 11.18
N ASN A 140 -6.43 -4.20 12.35
CA ASN A 140 -7.74 -3.63 12.66
C ASN A 140 -7.68 -2.10 12.77
N GLU A 141 -6.61 -1.55 13.32
CA GLU A 141 -6.42 -0.09 13.50
C GLU A 141 -5.82 0.62 12.27
N LEU A 142 -5.14 -0.12 11.39
CA LEU A 142 -4.38 0.42 10.26
C LEU A 142 -5.22 1.30 9.31
N PRO A 143 -6.45 0.94 8.91
CA PRO A 143 -7.26 1.76 8.01
C PRO A 143 -7.61 3.13 8.61
N ASP A 144 -7.87 3.18 9.91
CA ASP A 144 -8.21 4.42 10.62
C ASP A 144 -6.96 5.30 10.76
N ARG A 145 -5.84 4.71 11.22
CA ARG A 145 -4.55 5.40 11.29
C ARG A 145 -4.10 5.96 9.93
N ALA A 146 -4.23 5.18 8.85
CA ALA A 146 -3.85 5.62 7.51
C ALA A 146 -4.73 6.78 6.98
N ARG A 147 -6.00 6.85 7.40
CA ARG A 147 -6.93 7.94 7.05
C ARG A 147 -6.64 9.22 7.84
N GLU A 148 -6.28 9.10 9.11
CA GLU A 148 -5.96 10.24 9.99
C GLU A 148 -4.65 10.94 9.62
N LEU A 149 -3.67 10.21 9.08
CA LEU A 149 -2.41 10.80 8.65
C LEU A 149 -2.60 11.66 7.39
N THR A 150 -2.22 12.94 7.49
CA THR A 150 -2.30 13.94 6.40
C THR A 150 -0.94 14.34 5.84
N ASP A 151 0.12 13.69 6.30
CA ASP A 151 1.51 13.98 5.92
C ASP A 151 2.16 12.77 5.24
N VAL A 152 2.89 13.06 4.15
CA VAL A 152 3.56 12.07 3.31
C VAL A 152 4.64 11.31 4.08
N SER A 153 5.43 12.01 4.89
CA SER A 153 6.49 11.37 5.68
C SER A 153 5.93 10.41 6.71
N SER A 154 4.86 10.82 7.40
CA SER A 154 4.17 10.01 8.41
C SER A 154 3.54 8.75 7.79
N LEU A 155 2.91 8.89 6.61
CA LEU A 155 2.31 7.75 5.91
C LEU A 155 3.37 6.80 5.32
N THR A 156 4.51 7.33 4.90
CA THR A 156 5.68 6.54 4.46
C THR A 156 6.28 5.75 5.64
N ALA A 157 6.35 6.36 6.82
CA ALA A 157 6.78 5.67 8.03
C ALA A 157 5.80 4.53 8.40
N LEU A 158 4.49 4.77 8.28
CA LEU A 158 3.47 3.73 8.49
C LEU A 158 3.59 2.57 7.48
N LEU A 159 3.85 2.88 6.20
CA LEU A 159 4.13 1.86 5.18
C LEU A 159 5.36 1.02 5.57
N THR A 160 6.45 1.68 5.94
CA THR A 160 7.69 1.02 6.36
C THR A 160 7.47 0.13 7.59
N GLU A 161 6.70 0.60 8.57
CA GLU A 161 6.31 -0.19 9.75
C GLU A 161 5.51 -1.44 9.34
N THR A 162 4.58 -1.29 8.39
CA THR A 162 3.75 -2.40 7.88
C THR A 162 4.61 -3.45 7.20
N ASP A 163 5.54 -3.03 6.32
CA ASP A 163 6.48 -3.92 5.63
C ASP A 163 7.37 -4.68 6.64
N GLN A 164 7.90 -3.97 7.64
CA GLN A 164 8.74 -4.57 8.67
C GLN A 164 7.98 -5.61 9.49
N ARG A 165 6.71 -5.33 9.84
CA ARG A 165 5.85 -6.27 10.55
C ARG A 165 5.55 -7.51 9.71
N ALA A 166 5.30 -7.36 8.40
CA ALA A 166 5.08 -8.49 7.49
C ALA A 166 6.29 -9.44 7.44
N VAL A 167 7.48 -8.88 7.24
CA VAL A 167 8.74 -9.66 7.22
C VAL A 167 9.04 -10.29 8.58
N ALA A 168 8.81 -9.57 9.67
CA ALA A 168 9.02 -10.09 11.01
C ALA A 168 8.08 -11.27 11.28
N LEU A 169 6.78 -11.11 11.01
CA LEU A 169 5.76 -12.13 11.28
C LEU A 169 5.99 -13.39 10.44
N SER A 170 6.29 -13.27 9.15
CA SER A 170 6.59 -14.41 8.28
C SER A 170 7.83 -15.18 8.78
N SER A 171 8.89 -14.46 9.15
CA SER A 171 10.11 -15.10 9.67
C SER A 171 9.88 -15.80 11.01
N MET A 172 8.99 -15.27 11.86
CA MET A 172 8.62 -15.90 13.13
C MET A 172 7.77 -17.14 12.89
N TRP A 173 6.85 -17.10 11.93
CA TRP A 173 6.01 -18.24 11.57
C TRP A 173 6.85 -19.42 11.07
N GLU A 174 7.80 -19.17 10.18
CA GLU A 174 8.71 -20.21 9.68
C GLU A 174 9.60 -20.81 10.78
N ARG A 175 10.12 -19.97 11.68
CA ARG A 175 10.92 -20.44 12.82
C ARG A 175 10.09 -21.29 13.77
N ALA A 176 8.90 -20.82 14.15
CA ALA A 176 8.01 -21.56 15.02
C ALA A 176 7.70 -22.96 14.45
N ARG A 177 7.40 -23.05 13.15
CA ARG A 177 7.13 -24.35 12.49
C ARG A 177 8.34 -25.28 12.49
N ARG A 178 9.54 -24.76 12.24
CA ARG A 178 10.77 -25.57 12.26
C ARG A 178 11.08 -26.07 13.67
N ASP A 179 11.11 -25.18 14.65
CA ASP A 179 11.46 -25.52 16.02
C ASP A 179 10.44 -26.47 16.65
N ALA A 180 9.15 -26.31 16.35
CA ALA A 180 8.11 -27.24 16.79
C ALA A 180 8.28 -28.65 16.19
N ALA A 181 8.76 -28.74 14.94
CA ALA A 181 9.06 -30.02 14.30
C ALA A 181 10.36 -30.67 14.83
N GLU A 182 11.30 -29.89 15.34
CA GLU A 182 12.53 -30.35 15.99
C GLU A 182 12.28 -30.82 17.42
N ALA A 183 11.49 -30.08 18.20
CA ALA A 183 11.12 -30.41 19.58
C ALA A 183 10.38 -31.75 19.72
N ARG A 184 9.84 -32.29 18.63
CA ARG A 184 9.25 -33.63 18.60
C ARG A 184 10.30 -34.74 18.38
N ARG A 185 11.43 -34.42 17.74
CA ARG A 185 12.47 -35.40 17.37
C ARG A 185 13.52 -35.60 18.45
N GLY A 186 13.74 -34.58 19.28
CA GLY A 186 14.58 -34.66 20.48
C GLY A 186 13.81 -35.19 21.66
#